data_AF-A0A7J3XYJ9-F1
#
_entry.id   AF-A0A7J3XYJ9-F1
#
_cell.length_a   1.000
_cell.length_b   1.000
_cell.length_c   1.000
_cell.angle_alpha   90.00
_cell.angle_beta   90.00
_cell.angle_gamma   90.00
#
_symmetry.space_group_name_H-M   'P 1'
#
loop_
_entity.id
_entity.type
_entity.pdbx_description
1 polymer ?
#
loop_
_entity_poly.entity_id
_entity_poly.type
_entity_poly.pdbx_seq_one_letter_code
_entity_poly.pdbx_strand_id
1 'polypeptide(L)'
;MFEKVLPLVLLVLVVAELAYGAVFTYYGAKITVGPVPPPVVLGAVGAYCRGMARTARTAIAYTDFETNQVSGWTSYGGTWALISTGYKGWGLEGKDNNQGIGKASQYYYNTRLDSYSSLWVTVKAQLLKNLGWKARYGLALIDSSLSSMFAIEIYDTYGYVEIRYYGPNGWSTLNYSTITGYTSGSWYTIVAYYNVSSTSTTINATVYDVYGNIVGRVSWSGGSYLTPSYLGVVVDSADAVFDDFEISTGDPRFVTVNNTIPGYSISIGDNLGNIVASATASSSTTQLSVVTDIVVGTGTDGNITVYYPSGAVCLVYKPAQGDTILGGDVYLIQGGVVVYLGANYTSANVTATISTSSTSMVFLSASNNDSSKPYYARLVLDVSTSTVSGLTCNVTLYTSTTTSTPITVSSGQVVSSATSFIQVPAGGSANLSFTGYASSTGLTMRLNLLLEYCSQPGEQGVCVYYPVSLTLNS
;
A
#
# COMPACT_ATOMS: atom_id res chain seq x y z
N MET A 1 -53.59 -36.58 98.41
CA MET A 1 -52.88 -37.20 97.27
C MET A 1 -52.65 -36.14 96.17
N PHE A 2 -52.03 -35.01 96.53
CA PHE A 2 -51.96 -33.80 95.69
C PHE A 2 -50.67 -32.99 95.94
N GLU A 3 -49.52 -33.65 96.14
CA GLU A 3 -48.25 -32.98 96.48
C GLU A 3 -47.01 -33.45 95.69
N LYS A 4 -47.17 -34.28 94.65
CA LYS A 4 -46.02 -34.79 93.87
C LYS A 4 -46.07 -34.54 92.36
N VAL A 5 -47.08 -33.82 91.85
CA VAL A 5 -47.24 -33.62 90.40
C VAL A 5 -46.78 -32.23 89.93
N LEU A 6 -46.69 -31.25 90.83
CA LEU A 6 -46.34 -29.87 90.47
C LEU A 6 -44.85 -29.65 90.06
N PRO A 7 -43.84 -30.31 90.67
CA PRO A 7 -42.44 -30.12 90.25
C PRO A 7 -42.11 -30.81 88.92
N LEU A 8 -42.85 -31.88 88.56
CA LEU A 8 -42.62 -32.63 87.32
C LEU A 8 -43.20 -31.89 86.11
N VAL A 9 -44.34 -31.22 86.27
CA VAL A 9 -44.94 -30.40 85.22
C VAL A 9 -44.08 -29.15 84.93
N LEU A 10 -43.47 -28.54 85.97
CA LEU A 10 -42.57 -27.40 85.76
C LEU A 10 -41.24 -27.81 85.09
N LEU A 11 -40.69 -28.99 85.39
CA LEU A 11 -39.47 -29.49 84.75
C LEU A 11 -39.70 -29.83 83.26
N VAL A 12 -40.87 -30.37 82.91
CA VAL A 12 -41.23 -30.66 81.50
C VAL A 12 -41.46 -29.37 80.71
N LEU A 13 -42.02 -28.32 81.32
CA LEU A 13 -42.18 -27.01 80.67
C LEU A 13 -40.84 -26.28 80.47
N VAL A 14 -39.91 -26.34 81.42
CA VAL A 14 -38.57 -25.73 81.27
C VAL A 14 -37.69 -26.49 80.28
N VAL A 15 -37.83 -27.82 80.16
CA VAL A 15 -37.13 -28.61 79.13
C VAL A 15 -37.77 -28.43 77.74
N ALA A 16 -39.08 -28.19 77.67
CA ALA A 16 -39.76 -27.87 76.42
C ALA A 16 -39.42 -26.45 75.91
N GLU A 17 -39.12 -25.50 76.79
CA GLU A 17 -38.64 -24.16 76.40
C GLU A 17 -37.15 -24.12 76.03
N LEU A 18 -36.34 -25.08 76.51
CA LEU A 18 -34.94 -25.25 76.07
C LEU A 18 -34.80 -25.98 74.73
N ALA A 19 -35.87 -26.56 74.20
CA ALA A 19 -35.88 -27.30 72.93
C ALA A 19 -36.38 -26.49 71.72
N TYR A 20 -36.59 -25.18 71.87
CA TYR A 20 -36.76 -24.24 70.76
C TYR A 20 -35.52 -23.35 70.58
N GLY A 21 -34.34 -23.95 70.66
CA GLY A 21 -33.24 -23.51 69.82
C GLY A 21 -33.60 -23.89 68.39
N ALA A 22 -34.36 -23.05 67.69
CA ALA A 22 -34.45 -23.13 66.24
C ALA A 22 -33.02 -23.03 65.72
N VAL A 23 -32.43 -24.18 65.40
CA VAL A 23 -31.23 -24.24 64.59
C VAL A 23 -31.69 -23.70 63.25
N PHE A 24 -31.50 -22.40 63.04
CA PHE A 24 -31.39 -21.86 61.70
C PHE A 24 -30.17 -22.57 61.09
N THR A 25 -30.40 -23.73 60.48
CA THR A 25 -29.41 -24.32 59.58
C THR A 25 -29.36 -23.37 58.40
N TYR A 26 -28.41 -22.44 58.47
CA TYR A 26 -28.04 -21.60 57.36
C TYR A 26 -27.41 -22.54 56.32
N TYR A 27 -28.23 -23.05 55.40
CA TYR A 27 -27.69 -23.49 54.11
C TYR A 27 -27.24 -22.22 53.42
N GLY A 28 -26.02 -21.77 53.71
CA GLY A 28 -25.39 -20.74 52.92
C GLY A 28 -25.35 -21.26 51.49
N ALA A 29 -26.30 -20.80 50.68
CA ALA A 29 -26.27 -21.03 49.25
C ALA A 29 -24.99 -20.34 48.76
N LYS A 30 -23.94 -21.14 48.58
CA LYS A 30 -22.69 -20.66 48.03
C LYS A 30 -22.90 -20.50 46.53
N ILE A 31 -23.52 -19.39 46.14
CA ILE A 31 -23.64 -19.01 44.74
C ILE A 31 -22.24 -18.65 44.29
N THR A 32 -21.62 -19.55 43.54
CA THR A 32 -20.37 -19.25 42.85
C THR A 32 -20.76 -18.61 41.52
N VAL A 33 -20.76 -17.28 41.47
CA VAL A 33 -20.92 -16.55 40.22
C VAL A 33 -19.55 -16.48 39.55
N GLY A 34 -19.35 -17.31 38.52
CA GLY A 34 -18.20 -17.20 37.64
C GLY A 34 -18.54 -16.28 36.46
N PRO A 35 -17.67 -15.34 36.06
CA PRO A 35 -17.88 -14.61 34.81
C PRO A 35 -17.84 -15.59 33.64
N VAL A 36 -18.95 -15.69 32.91
CA VAL A 36 -19.00 -16.42 31.63
C VAL A 36 -18.59 -15.42 30.54
N PRO A 37 -17.78 -15.83 29.54
CA PRO A 37 -17.50 -14.99 28.40
C PRO A 37 -18.78 -14.45 27.78
N PRO A 38 -18.80 -13.19 27.35
CA PRO A 38 -19.99 -12.61 26.75
C PRO A 38 -20.41 -13.41 25.51
N PRO A 39 -21.71 -13.74 25.37
CA PRO A 39 -22.19 -14.55 24.25
C PRO A 39 -22.15 -13.79 22.92
N VAL A 40 -22.31 -12.47 22.95
CA VAL A 40 -22.12 -11.61 21.77
C VAL A 40 -20.76 -10.93 21.87
N VAL A 41 -19.98 -10.99 20.79
CA VAL A 41 -18.65 -10.37 20.67
C VAL A 41 -18.54 -9.53 19.40
N LEU A 42 -17.76 -8.45 19.47
CA LEU A 42 -17.49 -7.58 18.33
C LEU A 42 -16.39 -8.17 17.44
N GLY A 43 -16.56 -8.03 16.13
CA GLY A 43 -15.60 -8.46 15.11
C GLY A 43 -15.30 -7.33 14.13
N ALA A 44 -14.10 -7.37 13.55
CA ALA A 44 -13.77 -6.50 12.43
C ALA A 44 -14.47 -7.01 11.15
N VAL A 45 -14.93 -6.08 10.32
CA VAL A 45 -15.46 -6.34 8.98
C VAL A 45 -14.50 -5.72 7.97
N GLY A 46 -14.08 -6.51 6.99
CA GLY A 46 -13.12 -6.06 5.99
C GLY A 46 -13.71 -5.00 5.07
N ALA A 47 -13.42 -3.72 5.33
CA ALA A 47 -13.54 -2.66 4.34
C ALA A 47 -12.18 -1.99 4.11
N TYR A 48 -11.17 -2.85 3.98
CA TYR A 48 -9.89 -2.58 3.34
C TYR A 48 -9.98 -3.08 1.88
N CYS A 49 -9.14 -2.59 0.97
CA CYS A 49 -9.10 -3.05 -0.43
C CYS A 49 -10.35 -2.74 -1.29
N ARG A 50 -11.06 -1.62 -1.06
CA ARG A 50 -12.19 -1.25 -1.95
C ARG A 50 -11.74 -0.77 -3.33
N GLY A 51 -10.57 -0.16 -3.39
CA GLY A 51 -10.00 0.34 -4.62
C GLY A 51 -8.54 0.74 -4.42
N MET A 52 -7.91 1.17 -5.48
CA MET A 52 -6.57 1.77 -5.45
C MET A 52 -6.50 2.85 -6.51
N ALA A 53 -5.79 3.91 -6.22
CA ALA A 53 -5.52 4.98 -7.17
C ALA A 53 -4.03 5.32 -7.19
N ARG A 54 -3.49 5.65 -8.36
CA ARG A 54 -2.19 6.34 -8.45
C ARG A 54 -2.38 7.78 -7.97
N THR A 55 -1.58 8.16 -6.99
CA THR A 55 -1.61 9.49 -6.36
C THR A 55 -0.46 10.38 -6.80
N ALA A 56 0.65 9.80 -7.24
CA ALA A 56 1.76 10.53 -7.82
C ALA A 56 2.52 9.66 -8.83
N ARG A 57 3.19 10.33 -9.77
CA ARG A 57 4.16 9.76 -10.71
C ARG A 57 5.33 10.73 -10.78
N THR A 58 6.54 10.20 -10.69
CA THR A 58 7.78 11.00 -10.73
C THR A 58 8.48 10.96 -12.08
N ALA A 59 8.15 9.96 -12.91
CA ALA A 59 8.60 9.84 -14.29
C ALA A 59 8.19 11.06 -15.14
N ILE A 60 9.17 11.65 -15.82
CA ILE A 60 8.99 12.73 -16.80
C ILE A 60 8.77 12.13 -18.19
N ALA A 61 9.59 11.14 -18.54
CA ALA A 61 9.54 10.45 -19.81
C ALA A 61 10.00 9.00 -19.60
N TYR A 62 9.39 8.07 -20.33
CA TYR A 62 9.73 6.66 -20.29
C TYR A 62 9.45 6.00 -21.64
N THR A 63 10.09 4.86 -21.88
CA THR A 63 9.78 3.98 -23.01
C THR A 63 10.33 2.59 -22.76
N ASP A 64 9.54 1.60 -23.15
CA ASP A 64 9.84 0.17 -23.26
C ASP A 64 10.33 -0.21 -24.68
N PHE A 65 10.42 0.77 -25.59
CA PHE A 65 10.75 0.57 -27.00
C PHE A 65 9.88 -0.48 -27.73
N GLU A 66 8.59 -0.60 -27.37
CA GLU A 66 7.67 -1.56 -28.00
C GLU A 66 7.00 -1.03 -29.29
N THR A 67 7.18 0.26 -29.61
CA THR A 67 6.56 0.91 -30.77
C THR A 67 7.57 1.67 -31.63
N ASN A 68 7.50 1.43 -32.95
CA ASN A 68 8.45 2.04 -33.88
C ASN A 68 8.15 3.54 -34.03
N GLN A 69 9.21 4.35 -34.01
CA GLN A 69 9.19 5.80 -33.76
C GLN A 69 8.62 6.16 -32.38
N VAL A 70 9.48 6.08 -31.36
CA VAL A 70 9.15 6.60 -30.03
C VAL A 70 8.99 8.12 -30.11
N SER A 71 7.77 8.60 -29.85
CA SER A 71 7.44 10.03 -29.95
C SER A 71 8.36 10.87 -29.07
N GLY A 72 8.90 11.96 -29.64
CA GLY A 72 9.80 12.87 -28.93
C GLY A 72 11.24 12.37 -28.82
N TRP A 73 11.62 11.26 -29.45
CA TRP A 73 13.01 10.79 -29.51
C TRP A 73 13.67 11.08 -30.85
N THR A 74 15.00 11.21 -30.84
CA THR A 74 15.81 11.43 -32.04
C THR A 74 17.20 10.83 -31.89
N SER A 75 17.91 10.66 -33.00
CA SER A 75 19.28 10.16 -33.04
C SER A 75 20.30 11.26 -33.33
N TYR A 76 21.51 11.05 -32.85
CA TYR A 76 22.69 11.79 -33.29
C TYR A 76 23.83 10.80 -33.54
N GLY A 77 24.06 10.50 -34.81
CA GLY A 77 24.86 9.35 -35.23
C GLY A 77 24.14 8.01 -35.07
N GLY A 78 24.82 6.96 -35.52
CA GLY A 78 24.37 5.58 -35.48
C GLY A 78 23.22 5.22 -36.41
N THR A 79 22.88 3.94 -36.41
CA THR A 79 21.64 3.42 -36.96
C THR A 79 20.82 2.85 -35.82
N TRP A 80 19.55 3.23 -35.73
CA TRP A 80 18.66 2.88 -34.63
C TRP A 80 17.40 2.22 -35.17
N ALA A 81 17.06 1.05 -34.64
CA ALA A 81 15.89 0.29 -35.10
C ALA A 81 15.33 -0.57 -33.99
N LEU A 82 14.03 -0.88 -34.07
CA LEU A 82 13.45 -1.91 -33.20
C LEU A 82 13.81 -3.30 -33.70
N ILE A 83 14.14 -4.18 -32.76
CA ILE A 83 14.38 -5.60 -33.01
C ILE A 83 13.57 -6.45 -32.04
N SER A 84 13.20 -7.67 -32.45
CA SER A 84 12.32 -8.57 -31.69
C SER A 84 13.04 -9.34 -30.57
N THR A 85 14.15 -8.80 -30.06
CA THR A 85 14.97 -9.41 -29.00
C THR A 85 15.21 -8.42 -27.87
N GLY A 86 14.17 -7.67 -27.49
CA GLY A 86 14.13 -6.89 -26.25
C GLY A 86 14.06 -7.81 -25.03
N TYR A 87 13.98 -7.22 -23.84
CA TYR A 87 13.96 -7.97 -22.60
C TYR A 87 12.65 -8.77 -22.44
N LYS A 88 11.52 -8.17 -22.82
CA LYS A 88 10.17 -8.80 -22.78
C LYS A 88 9.43 -8.80 -24.11
N GLY A 89 9.89 -8.02 -25.09
CA GLY A 89 9.29 -7.93 -26.42
C GLY A 89 10.27 -7.34 -27.43
N TRP A 90 9.93 -6.20 -27.99
CA TRP A 90 10.84 -5.44 -28.84
C TRP A 90 11.86 -4.67 -27.99
N GLY A 91 12.98 -4.31 -28.59
CA GLY A 91 13.96 -3.43 -27.96
C GLY A 91 14.62 -2.54 -28.99
N LEU A 92 15.20 -1.44 -28.53
CA LEU A 92 15.90 -0.50 -29.40
C LEU A 92 17.34 -0.99 -29.62
N GLU A 93 17.64 -1.43 -30.84
CA GLU A 93 19.01 -1.70 -31.27
C GLU A 93 19.69 -0.40 -31.71
N GLY A 94 20.85 -0.11 -31.11
CA GLY A 94 21.77 0.94 -31.55
C GLY A 94 23.02 0.36 -32.17
N LYS A 95 23.36 0.79 -33.38
CA LYS A 95 24.61 0.46 -34.07
C LYS A 95 25.46 1.69 -34.23
N ASP A 96 26.67 1.64 -33.70
CA ASP A 96 27.59 2.77 -33.81
C ASP A 96 28.11 2.93 -35.25
N ASN A 97 28.16 4.18 -35.72
CA ASN A 97 28.73 4.54 -37.02
C ASN A 97 29.79 5.65 -36.93
N ASN A 98 30.24 5.99 -35.72
CA ASN A 98 31.23 7.04 -35.45
C ASN A 98 30.80 8.48 -35.82
N GLN A 99 29.51 8.78 -35.92
CA GLN A 99 29.03 10.12 -36.35
C GLN A 99 28.38 10.97 -35.25
N GLY A 100 28.17 10.45 -34.04
CA GLY A 100 27.63 11.25 -32.93
C GLY A 100 28.69 11.94 -32.08
N ILE A 101 28.31 12.38 -30.88
CA ILE A 101 29.17 13.13 -29.95
C ILE A 101 30.39 12.28 -29.58
N GLY A 102 31.58 12.82 -29.82
CA GLY A 102 32.83 12.12 -29.54
C GLY A 102 33.01 10.83 -30.33
N LYS A 103 32.35 10.69 -31.48
CA LYS A 103 32.27 9.45 -32.28
C LYS A 103 31.51 8.31 -31.60
N ALA A 104 30.86 8.53 -30.47
CA ALA A 104 29.83 7.61 -29.99
C ALA A 104 28.51 8.01 -30.65
N SER A 105 27.57 7.09 -30.80
CA SER A 105 26.24 7.36 -31.36
C SER A 105 25.18 7.44 -30.26
N GLN A 106 24.26 8.40 -30.34
CA GLN A 106 23.23 8.64 -29.32
C GLN A 106 21.80 8.48 -29.87
N TYR A 107 20.89 8.02 -29.02
CA TYR A 107 19.44 8.13 -29.21
C TYR A 107 18.83 8.70 -27.94
N TYR A 108 18.14 9.83 -28.04
CA TYR A 108 17.77 10.61 -26.86
C TYR A 108 16.40 11.24 -26.97
N TYR A 109 15.82 11.52 -25.79
CA TYR A 109 14.59 12.27 -25.66
C TYR A 109 14.84 13.75 -26.00
N ASN A 110 14.29 14.19 -27.13
CA ASN A 110 14.52 15.50 -27.73
C ASN A 110 13.63 16.59 -27.11
N THR A 111 13.52 16.59 -25.79
CA THR A 111 12.92 17.66 -25.00
C THR A 111 13.95 18.18 -24.03
N ARG A 112 14.08 19.50 -23.94
CA ARG A 112 15.04 20.15 -23.05
C ARG A 112 14.69 19.94 -21.59
N LEU A 113 15.65 19.46 -20.81
CA LEU A 113 15.55 19.15 -19.38
C LEU A 113 16.50 19.99 -18.52
N ASP A 114 17.16 21.00 -19.09
CA ASP A 114 18.14 21.84 -18.40
C ASP A 114 17.56 22.73 -17.29
N SER A 115 16.23 22.78 -17.14
CA SER A 115 15.57 23.38 -15.98
C SER A 115 15.70 22.53 -14.71
N TYR A 116 16.02 21.24 -14.82
CA TYR A 116 16.20 20.34 -13.68
C TYR A 116 17.67 20.31 -13.26
N SER A 117 17.93 20.67 -12.00
CA SER A 117 19.26 20.55 -11.40
C SER A 117 19.60 19.12 -10.99
N SER A 118 18.64 18.22 -10.91
CA SER A 118 18.88 16.80 -10.66
C SER A 118 17.78 15.93 -11.21
N LEU A 119 18.15 14.79 -11.77
CA LEU A 119 17.23 13.76 -12.23
C LEU A 119 17.83 12.37 -12.00
N TRP A 120 16.93 11.40 -11.91
CA TRP A 120 17.22 9.99 -12.07
C TRP A 120 17.05 9.59 -13.53
N VAL A 121 17.91 8.69 -14.01
CA VAL A 121 17.85 8.13 -15.37
C VAL A 121 18.14 6.65 -15.29
N THR A 122 17.33 5.83 -15.95
CA THR A 122 17.51 4.39 -15.99
C THR A 122 17.41 3.85 -17.39
N VAL A 123 18.08 2.73 -17.61
CA VAL A 123 17.91 1.90 -18.81
C VAL A 123 18.30 0.48 -18.50
N LYS A 124 17.64 -0.47 -19.13
CA LYS A 124 18.11 -1.85 -19.24
C LYS A 124 18.86 -2.02 -20.55
N ALA A 125 20.07 -2.57 -20.50
CA ALA A 125 20.92 -2.65 -21.68
C ALA A 125 21.63 -4.00 -21.80
N GLN A 126 21.82 -4.45 -23.04
CA GLN A 126 22.52 -5.68 -23.39
C GLN A 126 23.42 -5.44 -24.59
N LEU A 127 24.66 -5.93 -24.52
CA LEU A 127 25.55 -5.94 -25.69
C LEU A 127 25.13 -7.05 -26.66
N LEU A 128 24.94 -6.72 -27.94
CA LEU A 128 24.77 -7.72 -28.99
C LEU A 128 26.09 -8.09 -29.63
N LYS A 129 26.90 -7.08 -29.91
CA LYS A 129 28.14 -7.26 -30.66
C LYS A 129 29.19 -6.26 -30.22
N ASN A 130 30.36 -6.79 -29.91
CA ASN A 130 31.57 -6.02 -29.76
C ASN A 130 32.16 -5.75 -31.17
N LEU A 131 32.28 -4.46 -31.56
CA LEU A 131 32.87 -4.06 -32.84
C LEU A 131 34.34 -3.63 -32.72
N GLY A 132 34.91 -3.68 -31.51
CA GLY A 132 36.30 -3.33 -31.24
C GLY A 132 36.65 -3.29 -29.75
N TRP A 133 37.94 -3.12 -29.44
CA TRP A 133 38.53 -3.11 -28.10
C TRP A 133 37.99 -2.01 -27.14
N LYS A 134 37.01 -1.22 -27.57
CA LYS A 134 36.41 -0.09 -26.87
C LYS A 134 34.88 -0.14 -26.80
N ALA A 135 34.28 -1.31 -27.05
CA ALA A 135 32.83 -1.49 -27.02
C ALA A 135 32.22 -1.01 -25.69
N ARG A 136 31.39 0.04 -25.77
CA ARG A 136 30.65 0.62 -24.65
C ARG A 136 29.21 0.91 -25.02
N TYR A 137 28.35 0.82 -24.02
CA TYR A 137 26.92 1.05 -24.17
C TYR A 137 26.31 1.46 -22.82
N GLY A 138 25.32 2.35 -22.84
CA GLY A 138 24.64 2.79 -21.61
C GLY A 138 23.88 4.10 -21.78
N LEU A 139 23.97 4.97 -20.78
CA LEU A 139 23.24 6.23 -20.69
C LEU A 139 24.08 7.42 -21.18
N ALA A 140 23.42 8.40 -21.78
CA ALA A 140 23.98 9.68 -22.19
C ALA A 140 23.29 10.86 -21.49
N LEU A 141 24.08 11.79 -20.95
CA LEU A 141 23.63 13.08 -20.44
C LEU A 141 24.28 14.19 -21.29
N ILE A 142 23.52 14.80 -22.19
CA ILE A 142 24.03 15.61 -23.31
C ILE A 142 23.75 17.10 -23.07
N ASP A 143 24.69 17.97 -23.44
CA ASP A 143 24.50 19.42 -23.38
C ASP A 143 23.54 19.96 -24.46
N SER A 144 23.06 21.20 -24.28
CA SER A 144 22.11 21.80 -25.22
C SER A 144 22.65 22.01 -26.65
N SER A 145 23.98 22.09 -26.80
CA SER A 145 24.67 22.30 -28.07
C SER A 145 25.06 21.01 -28.80
N LEU A 146 24.76 19.84 -28.23
CA LEU A 146 25.17 18.53 -28.77
C LEU A 146 26.68 18.43 -29.03
N SER A 147 27.46 19.05 -28.14
CA SER A 147 28.93 19.15 -28.27
C SER A 147 29.68 18.45 -27.15
N SER A 148 29.02 18.19 -26.02
CA SER A 148 29.62 17.57 -24.85
C SER A 148 28.60 16.67 -24.16
N MET A 149 29.08 15.62 -23.51
CA MET A 149 28.22 14.74 -22.74
C MET A 149 28.95 14.02 -21.62
N PHE A 150 28.19 13.64 -20.60
CA PHE A 150 28.56 12.53 -19.74
C PHE A 150 27.99 11.24 -20.30
N ALA A 151 28.79 10.17 -20.27
CA ALA A 151 28.33 8.82 -20.54
C ALA A 151 28.46 7.98 -19.27
N ILE A 152 27.40 7.24 -18.94
CA ILE A 152 27.39 6.25 -17.87
C ILE A 152 27.18 4.91 -18.54
N GLU A 153 28.27 4.17 -18.74
CA GLU A 153 28.31 3.09 -19.72
C GLU A 153 29.04 1.86 -19.19
N ILE A 154 28.64 0.70 -19.69
CA ILE A 154 29.33 -0.56 -19.43
C ILE A 154 30.44 -0.70 -20.48
N TYR A 155 31.67 -0.90 -20.02
CA TYR A 155 32.81 -1.21 -20.86
C TYR A 155 33.04 -2.73 -20.92
N ASP A 156 32.71 -3.32 -22.07
CA ASP A 156 32.66 -4.77 -22.26
C ASP A 156 34.01 -5.47 -22.04
N THR A 157 35.12 -4.87 -22.47
CA THR A 157 36.44 -5.52 -22.45
C THR A 157 36.89 -5.91 -21.04
N TYR A 158 36.53 -5.13 -20.02
CA TYR A 158 36.91 -5.39 -18.63
C TYR A 158 35.72 -5.59 -17.69
N GLY A 159 34.48 -5.46 -18.19
CA GLY A 159 33.28 -5.55 -17.38
C GLY A 159 33.21 -4.44 -16.33
N TYR A 160 33.43 -3.19 -16.74
CA TYR A 160 33.35 -2.03 -15.85
C TYR A 160 32.10 -1.23 -16.11
N VAL A 161 31.55 -0.60 -15.07
CA VAL A 161 30.70 0.57 -15.23
C VAL A 161 31.58 1.81 -15.12
N GLU A 162 31.54 2.67 -16.14
CA GLU A 162 32.37 3.87 -16.25
C GLU A 162 31.50 5.12 -16.24
N ILE A 163 32.00 6.19 -15.64
CA ILE A 163 31.51 7.56 -15.86
C ILE A 163 32.57 8.25 -16.72
N ARG A 164 32.20 8.62 -17.94
CA ARG A 164 33.07 9.28 -18.92
C ARG A 164 32.53 10.65 -19.26
N TYR A 165 33.42 11.56 -19.63
CA TYR A 165 33.08 12.89 -20.15
C TYR A 165 33.76 13.11 -21.49
N TYR A 166 32.97 13.56 -22.46
CA TYR A 166 33.45 14.11 -23.72
C TYR A 166 33.31 15.63 -23.69
N GLY A 167 34.43 16.32 -23.90
CA GLY A 167 34.50 17.77 -23.96
C GLY A 167 35.57 18.28 -24.93
N PRO A 168 36.05 19.52 -24.75
CA PRO A 168 36.98 20.17 -25.68
C PRO A 168 38.28 19.39 -25.94
N ASN A 169 38.74 18.62 -24.96
CA ASN A 169 39.97 17.84 -25.03
C ASN A 169 39.74 16.36 -25.41
N GLY A 170 38.54 16.03 -25.87
CA GLY A 170 38.12 14.67 -26.18
C GLY A 170 37.62 13.90 -24.97
N TRP A 171 37.68 12.57 -25.07
CA TRP A 171 37.18 11.66 -24.05
C TRP A 171 38.10 11.55 -22.83
N SER A 172 37.49 11.58 -21.65
CA SER A 172 38.13 11.32 -20.37
C SER A 172 37.29 10.34 -19.55
N THR A 173 37.94 9.34 -18.94
CA THR A 173 37.29 8.49 -17.93
C THR A 173 37.45 9.18 -16.58
N LEU A 174 36.33 9.50 -15.95
CA LEU A 174 36.30 10.25 -14.70
C LEU A 174 36.37 9.31 -13.50
N ASN A 175 35.61 8.23 -13.54
CA ASN A 175 35.70 7.14 -12.57
C ASN A 175 35.14 5.85 -13.17
N TYR A 176 35.45 4.71 -12.55
CA TYR A 176 34.95 3.39 -12.95
C TYR A 176 34.87 2.43 -11.75
N SER A 177 34.10 1.36 -11.90
CA SER A 177 34.06 0.24 -10.96
C SER A 177 33.83 -1.07 -11.71
N THR A 178 34.38 -2.16 -11.17
CA THR A 178 34.11 -3.51 -11.65
C THR A 178 32.63 -3.88 -11.48
N ILE A 179 32.08 -4.55 -12.48
CA ILE A 179 30.80 -5.26 -12.42
C ILE A 179 31.10 -6.70 -12.03
N THR A 180 30.64 -7.09 -10.84
CA THR A 180 30.86 -8.43 -10.30
C THR A 180 30.15 -9.47 -11.16
N GLY A 181 30.88 -10.46 -11.66
CA GLY A 181 30.31 -11.50 -12.52
C GLY A 181 29.88 -11.01 -13.91
N TYR A 182 30.49 -9.94 -14.42
CA TYR A 182 30.20 -9.44 -15.76
C TYR A 182 30.28 -10.54 -16.82
N THR A 183 29.24 -10.64 -17.64
CA THR A 183 29.17 -11.56 -18.77
C THR A 183 28.67 -10.80 -19.99
N SER A 184 29.45 -10.82 -21.07
CA SER A 184 29.08 -10.20 -22.34
C SER A 184 27.77 -10.80 -22.84
N GLY A 185 26.86 -9.95 -23.32
CA GLY A 185 25.52 -10.36 -23.75
C GLY A 185 24.52 -10.64 -22.64
N SER A 186 24.83 -10.36 -21.37
CA SER A 186 23.82 -10.33 -20.31
C SER A 186 23.09 -8.98 -20.26
N TRP A 187 21.84 -9.00 -19.81
CA TRP A 187 21.08 -7.80 -19.51
C TRP A 187 21.52 -7.20 -18.17
N TYR A 188 21.67 -5.88 -18.14
CA TYR A 188 21.95 -5.12 -16.92
C TYR A 188 21.05 -3.89 -16.85
N THR A 189 20.53 -3.59 -15.66
CA THR A 189 19.84 -2.31 -15.41
C THR A 189 20.83 -1.30 -14.85
N ILE A 190 21.02 -0.18 -15.55
CA ILE A 190 21.82 0.96 -15.09
C ILE A 190 20.86 1.99 -14.49
N VAL A 191 21.06 2.34 -13.22
CA VAL A 191 20.32 3.40 -12.53
C VAL A 191 21.29 4.50 -12.16
N ALA A 192 21.13 5.68 -12.76
CA ALA A 192 21.95 6.85 -12.51
C ALA A 192 21.13 7.96 -11.84
N TYR A 193 21.75 8.69 -10.92
CA TYR A 193 21.28 9.96 -10.40
C TYR A 193 22.36 11.00 -10.62
N TYR A 194 21.99 12.15 -11.20
CA TYR A 194 22.89 13.29 -11.29
C TYR A 194 22.33 14.49 -10.54
N ASN A 195 23.24 15.33 -10.06
CA ASN A 195 22.94 16.64 -9.52
C ASN A 195 23.98 17.65 -10.02
N VAL A 196 23.50 18.77 -10.55
CA VAL A 196 24.30 19.88 -11.05
C VAL A 196 24.09 21.09 -10.15
N SER A 197 25.19 21.66 -9.68
CA SER A 197 25.25 22.93 -8.98
C SER A 197 26.03 23.94 -9.83
N SER A 198 26.09 25.19 -9.37
CA SER A 198 26.89 26.24 -10.01
C SER A 198 28.40 25.96 -10.02
N THR A 199 28.88 25.02 -9.23
CA THR A 199 30.32 24.74 -9.07
C THR A 199 30.69 23.29 -9.32
N SER A 200 29.73 22.38 -9.38
CA SER A 200 30.01 20.95 -9.45
C SER A 200 28.91 20.15 -10.13
N THR A 201 29.31 19.04 -10.74
CA THR A 201 28.39 17.97 -11.16
C THR A 201 28.71 16.72 -10.36
N THR A 202 27.69 16.08 -9.79
CA THR A 202 27.78 14.81 -9.11
C THR A 202 26.95 13.78 -9.85
N ILE A 203 27.52 12.60 -10.11
CA ILE A 203 26.85 11.48 -10.77
C ILE A 203 27.07 10.24 -9.92
N ASN A 204 26.00 9.51 -9.64
CA ASN A 204 26.03 8.21 -8.98
C ASN A 204 25.33 7.21 -9.87
N ALA A 205 25.96 6.07 -10.14
CA ALA A 205 25.38 4.99 -10.91
C ALA A 205 25.46 3.67 -10.15
N THR A 206 24.38 2.91 -10.20
CA THR A 206 24.30 1.54 -9.68
C THR A 206 23.88 0.62 -10.81
N VAL A 207 24.57 -0.50 -10.96
CA VAL A 207 24.26 -1.53 -11.96
C VAL A 207 23.67 -2.74 -11.26
N TYR A 208 22.58 -3.24 -11.81
CA TYR A 208 21.85 -4.39 -11.33
C TYR A 208 21.89 -5.53 -12.37
N ASP A 209 21.96 -6.77 -11.89
CA ASP A 209 21.76 -7.94 -12.74
C ASP A 209 20.26 -8.19 -13.01
N VAL A 210 19.97 -9.22 -13.80
CA VAL A 210 18.59 -9.63 -14.16
C VAL A 210 17.75 -10.10 -12.96
N TYR A 211 18.37 -10.36 -11.81
CA TYR A 211 17.71 -10.77 -10.58
C TYR A 211 17.50 -9.60 -9.62
N GLY A 212 17.94 -8.40 -9.99
CA GLY A 212 17.85 -7.19 -9.18
C GLY A 212 18.92 -7.08 -8.10
N ASN A 213 19.99 -7.88 -8.16
CA ASN A 213 21.14 -7.73 -7.27
C ASN A 213 22.05 -6.61 -7.76
N ILE A 214 22.60 -5.85 -6.82
CA ILE A 214 23.61 -4.85 -7.15
C ILE A 214 24.93 -5.56 -7.48
N VAL A 215 25.43 -5.34 -8.69
CA VAL A 215 26.68 -5.93 -9.19
C VAL A 215 27.77 -4.90 -9.41
N GLY A 216 27.44 -3.61 -9.44
CA GLY A 216 28.41 -2.52 -9.57
C GLY A 216 27.89 -1.19 -9.05
N ARG A 217 28.79 -0.34 -8.56
CA ARG A 217 28.51 1.04 -8.15
C ARG A 217 29.67 1.94 -8.52
N VAL A 218 29.38 3.07 -9.16
CA VAL A 218 30.38 4.10 -9.44
C VAL A 218 29.80 5.45 -9.09
N SER A 219 30.63 6.32 -8.54
CA SER A 219 30.24 7.70 -8.25
C SER A 219 31.37 8.62 -8.65
N TRP A 220 31.02 9.82 -9.10
CA TRP A 220 31.99 10.83 -9.42
C TRP A 220 31.42 12.20 -9.09
N SER A 221 32.27 13.08 -8.59
CA SER A 221 31.96 14.49 -8.36
C SER A 221 33.16 15.32 -8.76
N GLY A 222 32.93 16.40 -9.51
CA GLY A 222 33.98 17.31 -9.94
C GLY A 222 33.40 18.66 -10.37
N GLY A 223 34.21 19.50 -11.01
CA GLY A 223 33.79 20.83 -11.48
C GLY A 223 32.53 20.78 -12.37
N SER A 224 31.87 21.91 -12.57
CA SER A 224 30.69 22.01 -13.43
C SER A 224 31.08 21.93 -14.92
N TYR A 225 31.20 20.71 -15.46
CA TYR A 225 31.60 20.47 -16.86
C TYR A 225 30.49 20.77 -17.86
N LEU A 226 29.23 20.44 -17.54
CA LEU A 226 28.07 20.69 -18.39
C LEU A 226 26.76 20.66 -17.60
N THR A 227 25.72 21.30 -18.13
CA THR A 227 24.32 21.16 -17.67
C THR A 227 23.59 20.21 -18.63
N PRO A 228 23.17 19.00 -18.19
CA PRO A 228 22.45 18.08 -19.05
C PRO A 228 21.14 18.71 -19.53
N SER A 229 20.96 18.72 -20.84
CA SER A 229 19.77 19.25 -21.52
C SER A 229 18.98 18.13 -22.19
N TYR A 230 19.65 17.07 -22.64
CA TYR A 230 19.01 15.89 -23.21
C TYR A 230 19.54 14.63 -22.56
N LEU A 231 18.69 13.61 -22.45
CA LEU A 231 19.01 12.34 -21.80
C LEU A 231 18.58 11.20 -22.71
N GLY A 232 19.39 10.14 -22.76
CA GLY A 232 19.14 9.02 -23.67
C GLY A 232 20.14 7.89 -23.48
N VAL A 233 20.32 7.14 -24.55
CA VAL A 233 21.24 5.99 -24.62
C VAL A 233 22.39 6.27 -25.59
N VAL A 234 23.51 5.59 -25.37
CA VAL A 234 24.73 5.73 -26.18
C VAL A 234 25.35 4.38 -26.49
N VAL A 235 25.95 4.27 -27.68
CA VAL A 235 26.84 3.17 -28.09
C VAL A 235 28.15 3.73 -28.67
N ASP A 236 29.28 3.11 -28.34
CA ASP A 236 30.61 3.41 -28.91
C ASP A 236 31.29 2.08 -29.23
N SER A 237 31.64 1.86 -30.51
CA SER A 237 32.29 0.63 -30.96
C SER A 237 31.53 -0.65 -30.58
N ALA A 238 30.19 -0.56 -30.52
CA ALA A 238 29.29 -1.62 -30.08
C ALA A 238 27.97 -1.61 -30.85
N ASP A 239 27.37 -2.78 -30.98
CA ASP A 239 25.93 -2.94 -31.21
C ASP A 239 25.29 -3.37 -29.88
N ALA A 240 24.26 -2.66 -29.42
CA ALA A 240 23.58 -2.95 -28.16
C ALA A 240 22.06 -2.78 -28.27
N VAL A 241 21.32 -3.48 -27.41
CA VAL A 241 19.87 -3.32 -27.24
C VAL A 241 19.59 -2.58 -25.94
N PHE A 242 18.60 -1.71 -25.98
CA PHE A 242 18.08 -0.98 -24.85
C PHE A 242 16.59 -1.25 -24.66
N ASP A 243 16.19 -1.28 -23.39
CA ASP A 243 14.82 -1.51 -22.92
C ASP A 243 14.59 -0.74 -21.60
N ASP A 244 13.34 -0.61 -21.16
CA ASP A 244 12.94 0.00 -19.87
C ASP A 244 13.65 1.33 -19.53
N PHE A 245 13.63 2.29 -20.45
CA PHE A 245 14.21 3.60 -20.22
C PHE A 245 13.25 4.51 -19.44
N GLU A 246 13.76 5.20 -18.41
CA GLU A 246 13.00 6.19 -17.64
C GLU A 246 13.86 7.39 -17.23
N ILE A 247 13.28 8.59 -17.28
CA ILE A 247 13.80 9.81 -16.66
C ILE A 247 12.82 10.22 -15.57
N SER A 248 13.30 10.46 -14.35
CA SER A 248 12.43 10.72 -13.19
C SER A 248 12.97 11.78 -12.24
N THR A 249 12.04 12.48 -11.59
CA THR A 249 12.33 13.42 -10.49
C THR A 249 12.47 12.71 -9.13
N GLY A 250 12.03 11.46 -9.03
CA GLY A 250 12.11 10.61 -7.85
C GLY A 250 12.88 9.33 -8.15
N ASP A 251 13.12 8.52 -7.12
CA ASP A 251 13.87 7.26 -7.26
C ASP A 251 13.03 6.22 -8.04
N PRO A 252 13.43 5.84 -9.27
CA PRO A 252 12.66 4.96 -10.14
C PRO A 252 12.80 3.49 -9.74
N ARG A 253 13.65 3.15 -8.77
CA ARG A 253 13.85 1.75 -8.36
C ARG A 253 12.66 1.17 -7.61
N PHE A 254 11.74 2.01 -7.14
CA PHE A 254 10.66 1.58 -6.26
C PHE A 254 9.30 2.09 -6.73
N VAL A 255 8.29 1.22 -6.62
CA VAL A 255 6.88 1.63 -6.54
C VAL A 255 6.49 1.71 -5.07
N THR A 256 5.83 2.79 -4.68
CA THR A 256 5.36 2.98 -3.29
C THR A 256 3.86 2.77 -3.19
N VAL A 257 3.41 1.96 -2.23
CA VAL A 257 2.00 1.75 -1.92
C VAL A 257 1.73 2.24 -0.50
N ASN A 258 0.85 3.22 -0.38
CA ASN A 258 0.43 3.83 0.88
C ASN A 258 -0.88 3.24 1.39
N ASN A 259 -1.14 3.46 2.68
CA ASN A 259 -2.27 2.90 3.42
C ASN A 259 -2.24 1.37 3.42
N THR A 260 -1.07 0.78 3.59
CA THR A 260 -0.90 -0.67 3.69
C THR A 260 -1.18 -1.16 5.12
N ILE A 261 -1.62 -2.40 5.30
CA ILE A 261 -1.81 -3.00 6.62
C ILE A 261 -0.73 -4.04 6.87
N PRO A 262 -0.02 -4.00 8.02
CA PRO A 262 1.00 -4.99 8.35
C PRO A 262 0.50 -6.44 8.20
N GLY A 263 1.32 -7.28 7.57
CA GLY A 263 1.00 -8.68 7.27
C GLY A 263 0.28 -8.92 5.94
N TYR A 264 -0.23 -7.88 5.28
CA TYR A 264 -0.72 -8.00 3.90
C TYR A 264 0.45 -8.07 2.93
N SER A 265 0.31 -8.85 1.88
CA SER A 265 1.30 -8.91 0.80
C SER A 265 0.83 -8.10 -0.40
N ILE A 266 1.74 -7.41 -1.06
CA ILE A 266 1.49 -6.67 -2.29
C ILE A 266 2.42 -7.24 -3.35
N SER A 267 1.92 -7.48 -4.55
CA SER A 267 2.71 -7.86 -5.71
C SER A 267 2.43 -6.95 -6.91
N ILE A 268 3.43 -6.81 -7.77
CA ILE A 268 3.33 -6.18 -9.08
C ILE A 268 3.57 -7.27 -10.11
N GLY A 269 2.60 -7.45 -11.01
CA GLY A 269 2.68 -8.38 -12.13
C GLY A 269 2.75 -7.64 -13.46
N ASP A 270 3.52 -8.18 -14.40
CA ASP A 270 3.50 -7.72 -15.79
C ASP A 270 2.33 -8.32 -16.58
N ASN A 271 2.17 -7.87 -17.83
CA ASN A 271 1.16 -8.35 -18.77
C ASN A 271 1.45 -9.76 -19.32
N LEU A 272 2.64 -10.31 -19.09
CA LEU A 272 3.05 -11.66 -19.48
C LEU A 272 2.80 -12.70 -18.38
N GLY A 273 2.35 -12.26 -17.20
CA GLY A 273 2.04 -13.12 -16.05
C GLY A 273 3.20 -13.34 -15.08
N ASN A 274 4.32 -12.64 -15.25
CA ASN A 274 5.45 -12.70 -14.32
C ASN A 274 5.25 -11.73 -13.16
N ILE A 275 5.70 -12.12 -11.97
CA ILE A 275 5.80 -11.21 -10.84
C ILE A 275 7.10 -10.42 -10.96
N VAL A 276 6.97 -9.10 -11.06
CA VAL A 276 8.08 -8.14 -11.11
C VAL A 276 8.61 -7.88 -9.71
N ALA A 277 7.71 -7.60 -8.78
CA ALA A 277 8.05 -7.24 -7.41
C ALA A 277 7.01 -7.77 -6.43
N SER A 278 7.41 -8.07 -5.20
CA SER A 278 6.51 -8.45 -4.12
C SER A 278 7.09 -8.07 -2.78
N ALA A 279 6.23 -7.66 -1.84
CA ALA A 279 6.62 -7.33 -0.48
C ALA A 279 5.45 -7.58 0.49
N THR A 280 5.77 -8.02 1.70
CA THR A 280 4.83 -8.03 2.82
C THR A 280 4.93 -6.72 3.58
N ALA A 281 3.81 -6.04 3.77
CA ALA A 281 3.72 -4.78 4.48
C ALA A 281 4.13 -4.98 5.95
N SER A 282 5.00 -4.09 6.44
CA SER A 282 5.40 -4.00 7.86
C SER A 282 4.88 -2.71 8.52
N SER A 283 4.39 -1.75 7.72
CA SER A 283 3.90 -0.44 8.16
C SER A 283 2.76 0.04 7.25
N SER A 284 2.33 1.30 7.40
CA SER A 284 1.31 1.93 6.54
C SER A 284 1.81 2.35 5.14
N THR A 285 3.11 2.19 4.88
CA THR A 285 3.71 2.40 3.57
C THR A 285 4.60 1.19 3.24
N THR A 286 4.47 0.68 2.01
CA THR A 286 5.27 -0.42 1.49
C THR A 286 5.95 0.00 0.20
N GLN A 287 7.25 -0.26 0.08
CA GLN A 287 8.00 -0.07 -1.17
C GLN A 287 8.27 -1.41 -1.83
N LEU A 288 8.06 -1.48 -3.14
CA LEU A 288 8.33 -2.65 -3.97
C LEU A 288 9.44 -2.31 -4.96
N SER A 289 10.53 -3.07 -4.92
CA SER A 289 11.66 -2.86 -5.83
C SER A 289 11.31 -3.38 -7.23
N VAL A 290 11.26 -2.48 -8.21
CA VAL A 290 10.94 -2.79 -9.62
C VAL A 290 12.18 -2.69 -10.53
N VAL A 291 13.39 -2.68 -9.96
CA VAL A 291 14.64 -2.49 -10.72
C VAL A 291 14.88 -3.53 -11.84
N THR A 292 14.25 -4.69 -11.74
CA THR A 292 14.28 -5.75 -12.76
C THR A 292 13.36 -5.44 -13.94
N ASP A 293 12.46 -4.46 -13.84
CA ASP A 293 11.43 -4.13 -14.83
C ASP A 293 10.80 -2.76 -14.50
N ILE A 294 11.57 -1.69 -14.65
CA ILE A 294 11.21 -0.34 -14.17
C ILE A 294 9.99 0.21 -14.92
N VAL A 295 9.93 -0.03 -16.23
CA VAL A 295 8.74 0.16 -17.05
C VAL A 295 8.04 -1.19 -17.10
N VAL A 296 6.99 -1.40 -16.31
CA VAL A 296 6.48 -2.75 -16.08
C VAL A 296 5.89 -3.37 -17.35
N GLY A 297 6.36 -4.58 -17.66
CA GLY A 297 5.89 -5.40 -18.79
C GLY A 297 6.37 -4.90 -20.14
N THR A 298 5.51 -4.99 -21.14
CA THR A 298 5.72 -4.34 -22.46
C THR A 298 5.03 -2.96 -22.45
N GLY A 299 5.24 -2.20 -21.36
CA GLY A 299 4.72 -0.85 -21.14
C GLY A 299 3.20 -0.67 -21.23
N THR A 300 2.43 -1.75 -21.10
CA THR A 300 0.95 -1.73 -21.00
C THR A 300 0.45 -2.87 -20.12
N ASP A 301 -0.68 -2.66 -19.45
CA ASP A 301 -1.52 -3.73 -18.85
C ASP A 301 -0.90 -4.55 -17.70
N GLY A 302 0.06 -3.98 -16.96
CA GLY A 302 0.49 -4.53 -15.67
C GLY A 302 -0.61 -4.50 -14.59
N ASN A 303 -0.36 -5.12 -13.43
CA ASN A 303 -1.29 -5.07 -12.30
C ASN A 303 -0.58 -4.97 -10.95
N ILE A 304 -1.28 -4.39 -9.96
CA ILE A 304 -0.89 -4.44 -8.55
C ILE A 304 -1.93 -5.26 -7.81
N THR A 305 -1.51 -6.36 -7.20
CA THR A 305 -2.39 -7.23 -6.43
C THR A 305 -2.06 -7.14 -4.95
N VAL A 306 -3.07 -6.90 -4.11
CA VAL A 306 -2.98 -6.92 -2.65
C VAL A 306 -3.60 -8.21 -2.17
N TYR A 307 -2.96 -8.88 -1.22
CA TYR A 307 -3.39 -10.13 -0.62
C TYR A 307 -3.57 -9.98 0.88
N TYR A 308 -4.60 -10.62 1.41
CA TYR A 308 -4.75 -10.85 2.85
C TYR A 308 -3.58 -11.73 3.37
N PRO A 309 -3.29 -11.71 4.69
CA PRO A 309 -2.30 -12.61 5.28
C PRO A 309 -2.54 -14.11 5.03
N SER A 310 -3.80 -14.48 4.74
CA SER A 310 -4.19 -15.85 4.35
C SER A 310 -3.76 -16.25 2.93
N GLY A 311 -3.27 -15.31 2.13
CA GLY A 311 -2.97 -15.50 0.71
C GLY A 311 -4.16 -15.28 -0.23
N ALA A 312 -5.35 -15.01 0.30
CA ALA A 312 -6.52 -14.66 -0.53
C ALA A 312 -6.34 -13.27 -1.17
N VAL A 313 -6.81 -13.10 -2.41
CA VAL A 313 -6.79 -11.81 -3.09
C VAL A 313 -7.71 -10.82 -2.39
N CYS A 314 -7.17 -9.65 -2.07
CA CYS A 314 -7.84 -8.54 -1.41
C CYS A 314 -8.30 -7.49 -2.43
N LEU A 315 -7.37 -7.06 -3.30
CA LEU A 315 -7.62 -6.09 -4.36
C LEU A 315 -6.74 -6.43 -5.56
N VAL A 316 -7.27 -6.21 -6.77
CA VAL A 316 -6.46 -6.14 -7.99
C VAL A 316 -6.67 -4.78 -8.61
N TYR A 317 -5.59 -4.02 -8.75
CA TYR A 317 -5.54 -2.77 -9.49
C TYR A 317 -4.93 -3.01 -10.86
N LYS A 318 -5.55 -2.41 -11.89
CA LYS A 318 -5.01 -2.34 -13.24
C LYS A 318 -4.96 -0.87 -13.66
N PRO A 319 -3.87 -0.41 -14.29
CA PRO A 319 -3.82 0.91 -14.93
C PRO A 319 -4.96 1.08 -15.94
N ALA A 320 -5.25 2.34 -16.26
CA ALA A 320 -6.15 2.63 -17.38
C ALA A 320 -5.54 2.12 -18.69
N GLN A 321 -6.39 1.86 -19.69
CA GLN A 321 -5.93 1.40 -21.00
C GLN A 321 -4.90 2.38 -21.59
N GLY A 322 -3.75 1.85 -22.03
CA GLY A 322 -2.64 2.65 -22.57
C GLY A 322 -1.75 3.31 -21.52
N ASP A 323 -1.96 3.02 -20.23
CA ASP A 323 -1.07 3.42 -19.14
C ASP A 323 -0.35 2.19 -18.58
N THR A 324 0.73 2.42 -17.84
CA THR A 324 1.54 1.36 -17.24
C THR A 324 1.91 1.70 -15.80
N ILE A 325 2.48 0.73 -15.09
CA ILE A 325 3.09 0.91 -13.77
C ILE A 325 4.55 1.26 -13.99
N LEU A 326 5.02 2.34 -13.38
CA LEU A 326 6.39 2.80 -13.52
C LEU A 326 7.13 2.84 -12.19
N GLY A 327 8.45 2.75 -12.27
CA GLY A 327 9.34 3.23 -11.22
C GLY A 327 8.93 4.60 -10.70
N GLY A 328 9.00 4.79 -9.39
CA GLY A 328 8.68 6.07 -8.75
C GLY A 328 7.19 6.45 -8.78
N ASP A 329 6.28 5.55 -9.19
CA ASP A 329 4.84 5.71 -8.97
C ASP A 329 4.49 5.54 -7.48
N VAL A 330 3.47 6.27 -7.05
CA VAL A 330 2.89 6.17 -5.70
C VAL A 330 1.41 5.85 -5.79
N TYR A 331 1.02 4.71 -5.23
CA TYR A 331 -0.36 4.24 -5.16
C TYR A 331 -0.91 4.36 -3.74
N LEU A 332 -2.22 4.53 -3.63
CA LEU A 332 -2.95 4.56 -2.36
C LEU A 332 -4.05 3.52 -2.39
N ILE A 333 -4.07 2.62 -1.41
CA ILE A 333 -5.19 1.69 -1.21
C ILE A 333 -6.37 2.49 -0.62
N GLN A 334 -7.48 2.49 -1.33
CA GLN A 334 -8.72 3.19 -0.98
C GLN A 334 -9.67 2.26 -0.22
N GLY A 335 -10.37 2.83 0.77
CA GLY A 335 -11.21 2.10 1.71
C GLY A 335 -10.39 1.70 2.94
N GLY A 336 -10.69 2.30 4.08
CA GLY A 336 -9.91 2.12 5.29
C GLY A 336 -10.80 2.16 6.51
N VAL A 337 -11.64 1.15 6.70
CA VAL A 337 -12.18 0.89 8.04
C VAL A 337 -11.07 0.19 8.83
N VAL A 338 -10.41 0.93 9.71
CA VAL A 338 -9.47 0.39 10.70
C VAL A 338 -10.26 0.12 11.98
N VAL A 339 -10.22 -1.12 12.48
CA VAL A 339 -10.96 -1.53 13.68
C VAL A 339 -9.97 -1.97 14.76
N TYR A 340 -10.04 -1.32 15.93
CA TYR A 340 -9.37 -1.76 17.16
C TYR A 340 -10.40 -2.33 18.11
N LEU A 341 -10.30 -3.62 18.41
CA LEU A 341 -11.17 -4.31 19.37
C LEU A 341 -10.53 -4.29 20.75
N GLY A 342 -11.32 -4.06 21.80
CA GLY A 342 -10.86 -4.23 23.18
C GLY A 342 -10.48 -5.68 23.45
N ALA A 343 -9.64 -5.94 24.45
CA ALA A 343 -9.08 -7.27 24.74
C ALA A 343 -10.15 -8.38 24.91
N ASN A 344 -11.35 -8.03 25.35
CA ASN A 344 -12.48 -8.96 25.53
C ASN A 344 -13.49 -8.93 24.38
N TYR A 345 -13.21 -8.21 23.29
CA TYR A 345 -14.12 -8.04 22.14
C TYR A 345 -15.48 -7.41 22.51
N THR A 346 -15.54 -6.66 23.60
CA THR A 346 -16.75 -5.97 24.11
C THR A 346 -16.68 -4.44 23.95
N SER A 347 -15.69 -3.94 23.22
CA SER A 347 -15.56 -2.54 22.84
C SER A 347 -14.82 -2.42 21.52
N ALA A 348 -15.07 -1.35 20.76
CA ALA A 348 -14.38 -1.10 19.50
C ALA A 348 -14.09 0.39 19.28
N ASN A 349 -12.91 0.70 18.75
CA ASN A 349 -12.59 1.99 18.15
C ASN A 349 -12.38 1.77 16.65
N VAL A 350 -13.23 2.38 15.84
CA VAL A 350 -13.23 2.29 14.39
C VAL A 350 -12.82 3.64 13.83
N THR A 351 -11.91 3.64 12.86
CA THR A 351 -11.56 4.83 12.06
C THR A 351 -11.86 4.53 10.61
N ALA A 352 -12.53 5.45 9.93
CA ALA A 352 -12.86 5.32 8.52
C ALA A 352 -12.69 6.64 7.75
N THR A 353 -12.38 6.53 6.46
CA THR A 353 -12.36 7.68 5.55
C THR A 353 -13.64 7.70 4.73
N ILE A 354 -14.27 8.87 4.66
CA ILE A 354 -15.49 9.13 3.88
C ILE A 354 -15.25 10.31 2.93
N SER A 355 -15.96 10.39 1.81
CA SER A 355 -15.81 11.52 0.88
C SER A 355 -16.87 12.61 1.08
N THR A 356 -16.76 13.69 0.31
CA THR A 356 -17.83 14.71 0.16
C THR A 356 -19.00 14.23 -0.70
N SER A 357 -18.92 12.99 -1.20
CA SER A 357 -19.97 12.27 -1.91
C SER A 357 -20.40 11.05 -1.09
N SER A 358 -21.51 10.41 -1.46
CA SER A 358 -22.04 9.25 -0.73
C SER A 358 -21.00 8.13 -0.60
N THR A 359 -20.69 7.74 0.63
CA THR A 359 -19.83 6.62 1.02
C THR A 359 -20.68 5.58 1.75
N SER A 360 -20.53 4.29 1.42
CA SER A 360 -21.18 3.18 2.14
C SER A 360 -20.15 2.16 2.60
N MET A 361 -20.26 1.70 3.85
CA MET A 361 -19.34 0.72 4.44
C MET A 361 -20.03 -0.11 5.53
N VAL A 362 -19.56 -1.34 5.70
CA VAL A 362 -19.76 -2.08 6.95
C VAL A 362 -18.53 -1.80 7.79
N PHE A 363 -18.72 -1.35 9.02
CA PHE A 363 -17.61 -0.84 9.85
C PHE A 363 -17.33 -1.70 11.09
N LEU A 364 -18.27 -2.55 11.50
CA LEU A 364 -18.11 -3.55 12.56
C LEU A 364 -19.07 -4.72 12.35
N SER A 365 -18.79 -5.88 12.95
CA SER A 365 -19.76 -6.96 13.15
C SER A 365 -19.95 -7.28 14.62
N ALA A 366 -21.09 -7.86 14.96
CA ALA A 366 -21.42 -8.41 16.26
C ALA A 366 -21.84 -9.88 16.07
N SER A 367 -21.01 -10.81 16.53
CA SER A 367 -21.21 -12.26 16.41
C SER A 367 -21.79 -12.83 17.68
N ASN A 368 -22.84 -13.64 17.55
CA ASN A 368 -23.40 -14.42 18.64
C ASN A 368 -22.74 -15.80 18.68
N ASN A 369 -21.85 -16.00 19.64
CA ASN A 369 -21.13 -17.26 19.87
C ASN A 369 -21.97 -18.30 20.62
N ASP A 370 -23.18 -17.95 21.09
CA ASP A 370 -24.12 -18.90 21.64
C ASP A 370 -24.84 -19.62 20.51
N SER A 371 -24.60 -20.92 20.38
CA SER A 371 -25.23 -21.77 19.36
C SER A 371 -26.64 -22.22 19.72
N SER A 372 -27.11 -21.94 20.95
CA SER A 372 -28.38 -22.46 21.47
C SER A 372 -29.54 -21.46 21.45
N LYS A 373 -29.26 -20.15 21.45
CA LYS A 373 -30.30 -19.12 21.51
C LYS A 373 -29.92 -17.82 20.78
N PRO A 374 -30.91 -17.08 20.26
CA PRO A 374 -30.69 -15.76 19.69
C PRO A 374 -30.57 -14.68 20.77
N TYR A 375 -30.08 -13.51 20.36
CA TYR A 375 -30.13 -12.27 21.13
C TYR A 375 -30.76 -11.15 20.31
N TYR A 376 -31.19 -10.08 20.95
CA TYR A 376 -31.82 -8.94 20.29
C TYR A 376 -30.94 -7.71 20.47
N ALA A 377 -30.49 -7.11 19.37
CA ALA A 377 -29.52 -6.03 19.38
C ALA A 377 -30.04 -4.75 18.71
N ARG A 378 -29.57 -3.60 19.20
CA ARG A 378 -29.73 -2.28 18.58
C ARG A 378 -28.49 -1.41 18.81
N LEU A 379 -28.38 -0.34 18.04
CA LEU A 379 -27.39 0.72 18.28
C LEU A 379 -28.07 1.94 18.88
N VAL A 380 -27.40 2.57 19.83
CA VAL A 380 -27.81 3.85 20.43
C VAL A 380 -26.65 4.84 20.29
N LEU A 381 -26.93 6.03 19.76
CA LEU A 381 -25.97 7.12 19.63
C LEU A 381 -25.94 7.93 20.92
N ASP A 382 -24.76 8.06 21.52
CA ASP A 382 -24.51 9.05 22.57
C ASP A 382 -24.30 10.43 21.93
N VAL A 383 -25.38 11.20 21.88
CA VAL A 383 -25.39 12.54 21.28
C VAL A 383 -24.51 13.52 22.05
N SER A 384 -24.32 13.31 23.36
CA SER A 384 -23.59 14.26 24.21
C SER A 384 -22.08 14.24 24.00
N THR A 385 -21.54 13.10 23.56
CA THR A 385 -20.10 12.91 23.33
C THR A 385 -19.73 12.80 21.85
N SER A 386 -20.71 12.74 20.96
CA SER A 386 -20.50 12.66 19.51
C SER A 386 -20.24 14.03 18.88
N THR A 387 -19.41 14.05 17.84
CA THR A 387 -19.14 15.24 17.01
C THR A 387 -19.64 15.00 15.58
N VAL A 388 -20.81 15.56 15.26
CA VAL A 388 -21.49 15.32 13.99
C VAL A 388 -21.51 16.52 13.04
N SER A 389 -20.85 17.62 13.41
CA SER A 389 -20.82 18.84 12.58
C SER A 389 -20.32 18.53 11.17
N GLY A 390 -21.11 18.91 10.15
CA GLY A 390 -20.77 18.68 8.75
C GLY A 390 -21.02 17.26 8.23
N LEU A 391 -21.64 16.37 9.01
CA LEU A 391 -21.95 14.99 8.62
C LEU A 391 -23.41 14.84 8.16
N THR A 392 -23.64 14.10 7.08
CA THR A 392 -24.96 13.54 6.74
C THR A 392 -24.82 12.05 6.59
N CYS A 393 -25.51 11.25 7.41
CA CYS A 393 -25.37 9.80 7.39
C CYS A 393 -26.57 9.04 7.95
N ASN A 394 -26.65 7.77 7.57
CA ASN A 394 -27.43 6.72 8.22
C ASN A 394 -26.49 5.65 8.78
N VAL A 395 -26.76 5.19 10.00
CA VAL A 395 -26.13 4.03 10.61
C VAL A 395 -27.20 2.98 10.90
N THR A 396 -26.99 1.76 10.43
CA THR A 396 -27.94 0.65 10.57
C THR A 396 -27.27 -0.61 11.10
N LEU A 397 -28.08 -1.48 11.69
CA LEU A 397 -27.71 -2.83 12.03
C LEU A 397 -28.48 -3.80 11.11
N TYR A 398 -27.81 -4.80 10.54
CA TYR A 398 -28.48 -5.77 9.67
C TYR A 398 -27.91 -7.19 9.81
N THR A 399 -28.78 -8.18 9.62
CA THR A 399 -28.41 -9.59 9.39
C THR A 399 -28.73 -9.97 7.95
N SER A 400 -28.53 -11.24 7.56
CA SER A 400 -28.92 -11.72 6.23
C SER A 400 -30.43 -11.62 5.93
N THR A 401 -31.28 -11.48 6.95
CA THR A 401 -32.74 -11.52 6.80
C THR A 401 -33.46 -10.26 7.30
N THR A 402 -32.80 -9.42 8.10
CA THR A 402 -33.45 -8.28 8.76
C THR A 402 -32.53 -7.07 8.76
N THR A 403 -33.07 -5.87 8.51
CA THR A 403 -32.37 -4.59 8.65
C THR A 403 -33.13 -3.70 9.62
N SER A 404 -32.43 -3.03 10.53
CA SER A 404 -33.01 -2.11 11.50
C SER A 404 -33.47 -0.81 10.84
N THR A 405 -34.31 -0.03 11.53
CA THR A 405 -34.41 1.41 11.23
C THR A 405 -33.07 2.11 11.52
N PRO A 406 -32.73 3.22 10.83
CA PRO A 406 -31.44 3.89 10.99
C PRO A 406 -31.39 4.85 12.18
N ILE A 407 -30.19 5.01 12.74
CA ILE A 407 -29.72 6.27 13.31
C ILE A 407 -29.46 7.21 12.14
N THR A 408 -29.98 8.43 12.19
CA THR A 408 -29.88 9.40 11.08
C THR A 408 -29.30 10.71 11.59
N VAL A 409 -28.28 11.20 10.89
CA VAL A 409 -27.74 12.55 11.02
C VAL A 409 -27.95 13.25 9.68
N SER A 410 -28.54 14.45 9.69
CA SER A 410 -28.75 15.26 8.49
C SER A 410 -28.14 16.64 8.69
N SER A 411 -27.21 17.02 7.81
CA SER A 411 -26.56 18.34 7.85
C SER A 411 -26.01 18.71 9.23
N GLY A 412 -25.38 17.73 9.89
CA GLY A 412 -24.80 17.87 11.23
C GLY A 412 -25.80 17.94 12.38
N GLN A 413 -27.06 17.57 12.18
CA GLN A 413 -28.08 17.45 13.22
C GLN A 413 -28.54 16.00 13.36
N VAL A 414 -28.66 15.51 14.59
CA VAL A 414 -29.18 14.16 14.87
C VAL A 414 -30.70 14.16 14.72
N VAL A 415 -31.22 13.38 13.77
CA VAL A 415 -32.64 13.21 13.50
C VAL A 415 -33.20 11.96 14.20
N SER A 416 -32.40 10.90 14.26
CA SER A 416 -32.71 9.66 14.99
C SER A 416 -31.46 9.20 15.72
N SER A 417 -31.59 8.90 17.02
CA SER A 417 -30.47 8.51 17.89
C SER A 417 -30.39 7.01 18.18
N ALA A 418 -31.33 6.19 17.69
CA ALA A 418 -31.27 4.75 17.90
C ALA A 418 -31.82 3.96 16.71
N THR A 419 -31.32 2.75 16.52
CA THR A 419 -31.92 1.78 15.59
C THR A 419 -33.05 1.01 16.28
N SER A 420 -33.95 0.42 15.49
CA SER A 420 -34.86 -0.62 16.01
C SER A 420 -34.07 -1.86 16.43
N PHE A 421 -34.65 -2.67 17.33
CA PHE A 421 -34.11 -3.99 17.65
C PHE A 421 -34.18 -4.92 16.44
N ILE A 422 -33.15 -5.73 16.26
CA ILE A 422 -33.14 -6.88 15.36
C ILE A 422 -32.68 -8.12 16.11
N GLN A 423 -33.05 -9.30 15.62
CA GLN A 423 -32.59 -10.57 16.16
C GLN A 423 -31.21 -10.94 15.56
N VAL A 424 -30.24 -11.23 16.42
CA VAL A 424 -28.97 -11.89 16.06
C VAL A 424 -29.15 -13.40 16.28
N PRO A 425 -29.16 -14.22 15.21
CA PRO A 425 -29.41 -15.65 15.32
C PRO A 425 -28.39 -16.38 16.20
N ALA A 426 -28.76 -17.55 16.73
CA ALA A 426 -27.84 -18.45 17.41
C ALA A 426 -26.70 -18.86 16.45
N GLY A 427 -25.44 -18.69 16.86
CA GLY A 427 -24.27 -18.89 15.99
C GLY A 427 -24.16 -17.91 14.81
N GLY A 428 -25.01 -16.88 14.75
CA GLY A 428 -25.08 -15.91 13.66
C GLY A 428 -24.35 -14.60 13.97
N SER A 429 -24.48 -13.62 13.08
CA SER A 429 -23.93 -12.28 13.29
C SER A 429 -24.85 -11.19 12.74
N ALA A 430 -24.67 -9.98 13.27
CA ALA A 430 -25.22 -8.74 12.73
C ALA A 430 -24.07 -7.81 12.33
N ASN A 431 -24.26 -7.10 11.22
CA ASN A 431 -23.31 -6.16 10.65
C ASN A 431 -23.77 -4.73 10.95
N LEU A 432 -22.83 -3.89 11.36
CA LEU A 432 -23.04 -2.47 11.58
C LEU A 432 -22.60 -1.72 10.33
N SER A 433 -23.51 -0.98 9.72
CA SER A 433 -23.31 -0.30 8.45
C SER A 433 -23.43 1.21 8.58
N PHE A 434 -22.66 1.91 7.78
CA PHE A 434 -22.70 3.36 7.61
C PHE A 434 -22.96 3.67 6.14
N THR A 435 -23.81 4.65 5.88
CA THR A 435 -23.94 5.31 4.57
C THR A 435 -24.04 6.80 4.77
N GLY A 436 -23.19 7.60 4.14
CA GLY A 436 -23.19 9.05 4.35
C GLY A 436 -22.03 9.76 3.67
N TYR A 437 -21.94 11.07 3.90
CA TYR A 437 -20.93 11.95 3.33
C TYR A 437 -20.63 13.12 4.27
N ALA A 438 -19.45 13.72 4.08
CA ALA A 438 -19.08 14.96 4.74
C ALA A 438 -19.40 16.19 3.88
N SER A 439 -19.67 17.33 4.52
CA SER A 439 -19.97 18.59 3.84
C SER A 439 -18.75 19.24 3.15
N SER A 440 -17.54 18.93 3.59
CA SER A 440 -16.26 19.42 3.05
C SER A 440 -15.13 18.47 3.42
N THR A 441 -13.97 18.61 2.77
CA THR A 441 -12.74 17.87 3.12
C THR A 441 -12.03 18.50 4.32
N GLY A 442 -11.20 17.73 5.01
CA GLY A 442 -10.44 18.14 6.20
C GLY A 442 -11.20 18.04 7.53
N LEU A 443 -12.44 17.52 7.53
CA LEU A 443 -13.22 17.33 8.76
C LEU A 443 -12.90 16.00 9.44
N THR A 444 -12.92 16.01 10.77
CA THR A 444 -12.97 14.82 11.61
C THR A 444 -14.26 14.83 12.41
N MET A 445 -15.06 13.79 12.24
CA MET A 445 -16.34 13.58 12.93
C MET A 445 -16.25 12.31 13.77
N ARG A 446 -17.05 12.22 14.83
CA ARG A 446 -17.07 11.06 15.73
C ARG A 446 -18.48 10.69 16.14
N LEU A 447 -18.86 9.44 15.93
CA LEU A 447 -20.08 8.83 16.43
C LEU A 447 -19.72 7.88 17.57
N ASN A 448 -20.08 8.23 18.81
CA ASN A 448 -19.97 7.33 19.95
C ASN A 448 -21.28 6.56 20.09
N LEU A 449 -21.22 5.26 19.85
CA LEU A 449 -22.33 4.34 19.82
C LEU A 449 -22.25 3.36 21.00
N LEU A 450 -23.41 2.90 21.45
CA LEU A 450 -23.56 1.75 22.33
C LEU A 450 -24.26 0.66 21.54
N LEU A 451 -23.58 -0.49 21.35
CA LEU A 451 -24.27 -1.70 20.93
C LEU A 451 -24.94 -2.30 22.17
N GLU A 452 -26.25 -2.19 22.22
CA GLU A 452 -27.08 -2.83 23.23
C GLU A 452 -27.55 -4.18 22.69
N TYR A 453 -27.37 -5.25 23.47
CA TYR A 453 -28.03 -6.52 23.19
C TYR A 453 -28.66 -7.13 24.44
N CYS A 454 -29.83 -7.73 24.26
CA CYS A 454 -30.66 -8.29 25.32
C CYS A 454 -31.00 -9.76 25.07
N SER A 455 -31.23 -10.51 26.15
CA SER A 455 -31.68 -11.91 26.08
C SER A 455 -33.13 -12.08 25.62
N GLN A 456 -33.95 -11.03 25.69
CA GLN A 456 -35.34 -10.99 25.24
C GLN A 456 -35.59 -9.69 24.45
N PRO A 457 -36.60 -9.65 23.57
CA PRO A 457 -36.88 -8.46 22.77
C PRO A 457 -37.42 -7.30 23.62
N GLY A 458 -37.18 -6.06 23.17
CA GLY A 458 -37.79 -4.86 23.75
C GLY A 458 -37.28 -4.51 25.15
N GLU A 459 -35.96 -4.56 25.36
CA GLU A 459 -35.30 -4.23 26.65
C GLU A 459 -35.68 -5.17 27.82
N GLN A 460 -36.23 -6.35 27.50
CA GLN A 460 -36.58 -7.35 28.51
C GLN A 460 -35.39 -8.28 28.79
N GLY A 461 -35.36 -8.84 30.01
CA GLY A 461 -34.32 -9.77 30.45
C GLY A 461 -33.01 -9.07 30.80
N VAL A 462 -31.88 -9.73 30.52
CA VAL A 462 -30.54 -9.18 30.78
C VAL A 462 -30.05 -8.46 29.52
N CYS A 463 -29.76 -7.17 29.66
CA CYS A 463 -29.20 -6.33 28.60
C CYS A 463 -27.77 -5.91 28.93
N VAL A 464 -26.92 -5.84 27.91
CA VAL A 464 -25.51 -5.48 28.01
C VAL A 464 -25.18 -4.43 26.95
N TYR A 465 -24.29 -3.50 27.29
CA TYR A 465 -23.89 -2.38 26.44
C TYR A 465 -22.41 -2.42 26.12
N TYR A 466 -22.07 -2.39 24.83
CA TYR A 466 -20.68 -2.31 24.37
C TYR A 466 -20.39 -0.95 23.74
N PRO A 467 -19.37 -0.22 24.22
CA PRO A 467 -18.98 1.04 23.62
C PRO A 467 -18.30 0.81 22.26
N VAL A 468 -18.78 1.53 21.25
CA VAL A 468 -18.27 1.53 19.88
C VAL A 468 -18.06 2.97 19.44
N SER A 469 -16.82 3.38 19.22
CA SER A 469 -16.49 4.71 18.71
C SER A 469 -16.18 4.64 17.22
N LEU A 470 -16.93 5.32 16.36
CA LEU A 470 -16.66 5.44 14.93
C LEU A 470 -16.15 6.86 14.61
N THR A 471 -14.87 6.96 14.28
CA THR A 471 -14.21 8.19 13.83
C THR A 471 -14.22 8.24 12.30
N LEU A 472 -14.68 9.34 11.73
CA LEU A 472 -14.82 9.55 10.29
C LEU A 472 -13.94 10.72 9.88
N ASN A 473 -13.06 10.51 8.90
CA ASN A 473 -12.21 11.55 8.33
C ASN A 473 -12.62 11.80 6.88
N SER A 474 -12.73 13.06 6.47
CA SER A 474 -13.09 13.46 5.10
C SER A 474 -12.04 14.31 4.42
#